data_AF-A0A523IGU6-F1
#
_entry.id   AF-A0A523IGU6-F1
#
_cell.length_a   1.000
_cell.length_b   1.000
_cell.length_c   1.000
_cell.angle_alpha   90.00
_cell.angle_beta   90.00
_cell.angle_gamma   90.00
#
_symmetry.space_group_name_H-M   'P 1'
#
loop_
_entity.id
_entity.type
_entity.pdbx_description
1 polymer ?
#
loop_
_entity_poly.entity_id
_entity_poly.type
_entity_poly.pdbx_seq_one_letter_code
_entity_poly.pdbx_strand_id
1 'polypeptide(L)'
;LEHDRLPLARALEKAAEAALARRYPERRLAVNVEFYTAVLLDAIGLPRELFSATFATSRVAGWLAHFDEQRATGRLIRPGSRYVGPLPEAKFSES
;
A
#
# COMPACT_ATOMS: atom_id res chain seq x y z
N LEU A 1 9.34 -18.59 23.87
CA LEU A 1 8.48 -18.75 22.68
C LEU A 1 7.09 -18.31 23.10
N GLU A 2 6.91 -17.00 23.30
CA GLU A 2 5.80 -16.46 24.07
C GLU A 2 4.72 -15.92 23.14
N HIS A 3 3.56 -16.57 23.20
CA HIS A 3 2.30 -16.29 22.50
C HIS A 3 2.25 -16.70 21.02
N ASP A 4 1.59 -17.83 20.76
CA ASP A 4 1.14 -18.21 19.43
C ASP A 4 0.06 -17.21 18.94
N ARG A 5 0.51 -16.18 18.20
CA ARG A 5 -0.34 -15.10 17.66
C ARG A 5 -1.19 -15.56 16.47
N LEU A 6 -0.90 -16.73 15.89
CA LEU A 6 -1.58 -17.22 14.70
C LEU A 6 -3.03 -17.67 14.96
N PRO A 7 -3.34 -18.43 16.03
CA PRO A 7 -4.72 -18.71 16.44
C PRO A 7 -5.54 -17.44 16.70
N LEU A 8 -4.94 -16.43 17.36
CA LEU A 8 -5.59 -15.15 17.59
C LEU A 8 -5.88 -14.41 16.28
N ALA A 9 -4.92 -14.36 15.36
CA ALA A 9 -5.11 -13.75 14.05
C ALA A 9 -6.25 -14.40 13.26
N ARG A 10 -6.33 -15.74 13.27
CA ARG A 10 -7.44 -16.48 12.62
C ARG A 10 -8.79 -16.21 13.27
N ALA A 11 -8.83 -16.12 14.60
CA ALA A 11 -10.07 -15.79 15.30
C ALA A 11 -10.52 -14.35 14.99
N LEU A 12 -9.58 -13.41 14.92
CA LEU A 12 -9.82 -12.02 14.56
C LEU A 12 -10.31 -11.88 13.12
N GLU A 13 -9.69 -12.57 12.15
CA GLU A 13 -10.13 -12.61 10.75
C GLU A 13 -11.61 -13.00 10.66
N LYS A 14 -11.99 -14.14 11.24
CA LYS A 14 -13.38 -14.63 11.24
C LYS A 14 -14.35 -13.63 11.87
N ALA A 15 -13.98 -13.06 13.02
CA ALA A 15 -14.82 -12.10 13.72
C ALA A 15 -14.99 -10.80 12.93
N ALA A 16 -13.91 -10.29 12.33
CA ALA A 16 -13.90 -9.09 11.51
C ALA A 16 -14.72 -9.27 10.24
N GLU A 17 -14.55 -10.38 9.51
CA GLU A 17 -15.32 -10.69 8.31
C GLU A 17 -16.82 -10.81 8.62
N ALA A 18 -17.20 -11.48 9.71
CA ALA A 18 -18.59 -11.57 10.13
C ALA A 18 -19.19 -10.20 10.50
N ALA A 19 -18.42 -9.35 11.18
CA ALA A 19 -18.85 -7.99 11.50
C ALA A 19 -19.00 -7.11 10.24
N LEU A 20 -18.05 -7.21 9.31
CA LEU A 20 -18.05 -6.45 8.06
C LEU A 20 -19.15 -6.91 7.11
N ALA A 21 -19.42 -8.21 7.00
CA ALA A 21 -20.52 -8.74 6.22
C ALA A 21 -21.89 -8.24 6.74
N ARG A 22 -22.07 -8.14 8.06
CA ARG A 22 -23.28 -7.55 8.65
C ARG A 22 -23.40 -6.05 8.37
N ARG A 23 -22.29 -5.32 8.36
CA ARG A 23 -22.28 -3.86 8.19
C ARG A 23 -22.39 -3.42 6.72
N TYR A 24 -21.78 -4.19 5.83
CA TYR A 24 -21.64 -3.89 4.40
C TYR A 24 -22.05 -5.12 3.55
N PRO A 25 -23.33 -5.52 3.55
CA PRO A 25 -23.79 -6.75 2.91
C PRO A 25 -23.53 -6.78 1.40
N GLU A 26 -23.53 -5.62 0.75
CA GLU A 26 -23.31 -5.48 -0.70
C GLU A 26 -21.83 -5.62 -1.10
N ARG A 27 -20.90 -5.73 -0.14
CA ARG A 27 -19.46 -5.75 -0.38
C ARG A 27 -18.82 -6.95 0.30
N ARG A 28 -18.16 -7.79 -0.49
CA ARG A 28 -17.27 -8.82 0.06
C ARG A 28 -15.99 -8.17 0.56
N LEU A 29 -15.85 -8.07 1.88
CA LEU A 29 -14.67 -7.56 2.56
C LEU A 29 -13.95 -8.71 3.25
N ALA A 30 -12.75 -9.03 2.76
CA ALA A 30 -11.85 -10.03 3.33
C ALA A 30 -10.54 -9.36 3.78
N VAL A 31 -9.75 -10.05 4.60
CA VAL A 31 -8.43 -9.55 4.97
C VAL A 31 -7.51 -9.45 3.75
N ASN A 32 -6.64 -8.45 3.74
CA ASN A 32 -5.59 -8.31 2.75
C ASN A 32 -4.33 -9.09 3.15
N VAL A 33 -3.34 -9.16 2.25
CA VAL A 33 -2.08 -9.84 2.49
C VAL A 33 -1.30 -9.23 3.66
N GLU A 34 -1.45 -7.92 3.88
CA GLU A 34 -0.78 -7.18 4.94
C GLU A 34 -1.16 -7.69 6.34
N PHE A 35 -2.40 -8.17 6.53
CA PHE A 35 -2.87 -8.72 7.80
C PHE A 35 -1.99 -9.88 8.28
N TYR A 36 -1.83 -10.90 7.45
CA TYR A 36 -1.00 -12.06 7.80
C TYR A 36 0.50 -11.76 7.69
N THR A 37 0.91 -10.84 6.82
CA THR A 37 2.31 -10.40 6.74
C THR A 37 2.75 -9.77 8.07
N ALA A 38 1.93 -8.92 8.67
CA ALA A 38 2.24 -8.32 9.97
C ALA A 38 2.36 -9.37 11.09
N VAL A 39 1.47 -10.36 11.12
CA VAL A 39 1.53 -11.47 12.09
C VAL A 39 2.80 -12.31 11.90
N LEU A 40 3.17 -12.59 10.65
CA LEU A 40 4.38 -13.35 10.32
C LEU A 40 5.66 -12.61 10.73
N LEU A 41 5.80 -11.35 10.32
CA LEU A 41 7.00 -10.55 10.62
C LEU A 41 7.19 -10.35 12.13
N ASP A 42 6.09 -10.17 12.84
CA ASP A 42 6.07 -10.08 14.30
C ASP A 42 6.39 -11.44 14.97
N ALA A 43 5.91 -12.55 14.43
CA ALA A 43 6.20 -13.91 14.92
C ALA A 43 7.68 -14.31 14.75
N ILE A 44 8.36 -13.83 13.71
CA ILE A 44 9.81 -14.04 13.52
C ILE A 44 10.66 -13.04 14.31
N GLY A 45 10.04 -12.16 15.10
CA GLY A 45 10.73 -11.19 15.94
C GLY A 45 11.39 -10.04 15.17
N LEU A 46 10.92 -9.74 13.95
CA LEU A 46 11.42 -8.59 13.20
C LEU A 46 11.01 -7.29 13.92
N PRO A 47 11.94 -6.35 14.17
CA PRO A 47 11.60 -5.03 14.68
C PRO A 47 10.59 -4.32 13.77
N ARG A 48 9.58 -3.68 14.36
CA ARG A 48 8.48 -3.05 13.60
C ARG A 48 8.96 -1.93 12.69
N GLU A 49 10.02 -1.25 13.09
CA GLU A 49 10.71 -0.21 12.33
C GLU A 49 11.28 -0.76 10.99
N LEU A 50 11.49 -2.07 10.89
CA LEU A 50 12.02 -2.74 9.70
C LEU A 50 10.94 -3.34 8.80
N PHE A 51 9.65 -3.24 9.14
CA PHE A 51 8.58 -3.86 8.35
C PHE A 51 8.51 -3.28 6.94
N SER A 52 8.50 -1.95 6.82
CA SER A 52 8.46 -1.26 5.52
C SER A 52 9.71 -1.54 4.69
N ALA A 53 10.89 -1.59 5.32
CA ALA A 53 12.13 -1.92 4.65
C ALA A 53 12.11 -3.36 4.09
N THR A 54 11.65 -4.32 4.88
CA THR A 54 11.51 -5.73 4.48
C THR A 54 10.49 -5.91 3.35
N PHE A 55 9.38 -5.17 3.42
CA PHE A 55 8.42 -5.13 2.32
C PHE A 55 9.07 -4.57 1.05
N ALA A 56 9.79 -3.44 1.14
CA ALA A 56 10.48 -2.85 0.00
C ALA A 56 11.51 -3.81 -0.62
N THR A 57 12.29 -4.54 0.19
CA THR A 57 13.24 -5.54 -0.33
C THR A 57 12.55 -6.64 -1.12
N SER A 58 11.35 -7.08 -0.70
CA SER A 58 10.56 -8.06 -1.47
C SER A 58 10.08 -7.53 -2.82
N ARG A 59 9.94 -6.20 -2.97
CA ARG A 59 9.48 -5.55 -4.20
C ARG A 59 10.58 -5.27 -5.21
N VAL A 60 11.85 -5.27 -4.80
CA VAL A 60 13.00 -4.95 -5.66
C VAL A 60 13.01 -5.78 -6.94
N ALA A 61 12.75 -7.09 -6.87
CA ALA A 61 12.72 -7.93 -8.07
C ALA A 61 11.67 -7.47 -9.10
N GLY A 62 10.47 -7.11 -8.63
CA GLY A 62 9.41 -6.57 -9.50
C GLY A 62 9.73 -5.17 -10.02
N TRP A 63 10.37 -4.32 -9.21
CA TRP A 63 10.82 -3.00 -9.66
C TRP A 63 11.90 -3.09 -10.74
N LEU A 64 12.85 -4.01 -10.60
CA LEU A 64 13.87 -4.24 -11.62
C LEU A 64 13.27 -4.79 -12.92
N ALA A 65 12.32 -5.73 -12.83
CA ALA A 65 11.60 -6.21 -14.00
C ALA A 65 10.86 -5.06 -14.74
N HIS A 66 10.08 -4.26 -14.01
CA HIS A 66 9.39 -3.11 -14.61
C HIS A 66 10.34 -2.02 -15.13
N PHE A 67 11.51 -1.85 -14.49
CA PHE A 67 12.53 -0.94 -14.97
C PHE A 67 13.05 -1.37 -16.34
N ASP A 68 13.34 -2.65 -16.53
CA ASP A 68 13.79 -3.17 -17.83
C ASP A 68 12.67 -3.11 -18.89
N GLU A 69 11.42 -3.41 -18.53
CA GLU A 69 10.25 -3.23 -19.42
C GLU A 69 10.08 -1.76 -19.86
N GLN A 70 10.23 -0.82 -18.92
CA GLN A 70 10.13 0.61 -19.22
C GLN A 70 11.29 1.09 -20.11
N ARG A 71 12.51 0.60 -19.88
CA ARG A 71 13.67 0.90 -20.71
C ARG A 71 13.49 0.41 -22.15
N ALA A 72 12.94 -0.79 -22.33
CA ALA A 72 12.62 -1.33 -23.64
C ALA A 72 11.55 -0.50 -24.39
N THR A 73 10.60 0.08 -23.65
CA THR A 73 9.57 0.97 -24.23
C THR A 73 10.16 2.31 -24.71
N GLY A 74 11.20 2.83 -24.05
CA GLY A 74 11.91 4.05 -24.46
C GLY A 74 11.10 5.35 -24.36
N ARG A 75 9.93 5.34 -23.71
CA ARG A 75 9.01 6.48 -23.62
C ARG A 75 8.99 7.08 -22.22
N LEU A 76 9.08 8.41 -22.13
CA LEU A 76 8.88 9.13 -20.87
C LEU A 76 7.41 9.12 -20.44
N ILE A 77 7.14 8.74 -19.19
CA ILE A 77 5.83 8.88 -18.56
C ILE A 77 5.66 10.35 -18.15
N ARG A 78 4.84 11.11 -18.90
CA ARG A 78 4.58 12.54 -18.64
C ARG A 78 3.06 12.82 -18.63
N PRO A 79 2.38 12.61 -17.48
CA PRO A 79 0.97 12.98 -17.35
C PRO A 79 0.81 14.51 -17.36
N GLY A 80 -0.30 14.99 -17.92
CA GLY A 80 -0.71 16.38 -17.82
C GLY A 80 -1.45 16.65 -16.51
N SER A 81 -1.55 17.92 -16.12
CA SER A 81 -2.38 18.36 -14.99
C SER A 81 -3.07 19.66 -15.36
N ARG A 82 -4.29 19.86 -14.86
CA ARG A 82 -5.06 21.09 -15.08
C ARG A 82 -5.10 21.90 -13.79
N TYR A 83 -4.52 23.09 -13.81
CA TYR A 83 -4.69 24.05 -12.72
C TYR A 83 -6.12 24.57 -12.69
N VAL A 84 -6.73 24.63 -11.50
CA VAL A 84 -8.12 25.10 -11.29
C VAL A 84 -8.20 26.20 -10.23
N GLY A 85 -7.06 26.74 -9.80
CA GLY A 85 -7.01 27.86 -8.88
C GLY A 85 -7.16 29.20 -9.61
N PRO A 86 -7.23 30.31 -8.85
CA PRO A 86 -7.23 31.65 -9.43
C PRO A 86 -5.90 31.92 -10.16
N LEU A 87 -5.96 32.60 -11.31
CA LEU A 87 -4.78 33.13 -11.96
C LEU A 87 -4.33 34.39 -11.21
N PRO A 88 -3.01 34.63 -11.07
CA PRO A 88 -2.52 35.87 -10.48
C PRO A 88 -2.98 37.07 -11.30
N GLU A 89 -3.33 38.16 -10.62
CA GLU A 89 -3.61 39.45 -11.28
C GLU A 89 -2.34 39.92 -12.00
N ALA A 90 -2.43 40.08 -13.31
CA ALA A 90 -1.32 40.58 -14.12
C ALA A 90 -1.09 42.06 -13.79
N LYS A 91 -0.07 42.36 -12.98
CA LYS A 91 0.43 43.73 -12.80
C LYS A 91 1.42 44.06 -13.92
N PHE A 92 0.91 44.34 -15.12
CA PHE A 92 1.69 45.11 -16.09
C PHE A 92 1.51 46.59 -15.74
N SER A 93 2.48 47.14 -15.01
CA SER A 93 2.65 48.60 -14.91
C SER A 93 3.32 49.04 -16.21
N GLU A 94 2.58 49.71 -17.09
CA GLU A 94 3.21 50.52 -18.14
C GLU A 94 4.06 51.60 -17.45
N SER A 95 5.36 51.60 -17.77
CA SER A 95 6.30 52.67 -17.45
C SER A 95 6.47 53.58 -18.65
#